data_AF-A0A956JSR3-F1
#
_entry.id   AF-A0A956JSR3-F1
#
_cell.length_a   1.000
_cell.length_b   1.000
_cell.length_c   1.000
_cell.angle_alpha   90.00
_cell.angle_beta   90.00
_cell.angle_gamma   90.00
#
_symmetry.space_group_name_H-M   'P 1'
#
loop_
_entity.id
_entity.type
_entity.pdbx_description
1 polymer ?
#
loop_
_entity_poly.entity_id
_entity_poly.type
_entity_poly.pdbx_seq_one_letter_code
_entity_poly.pdbx_strand_id
1 'polypeptide(L)'
;MRTYVIAALLLAASGCSKSNFEGQVTHERVQAIARKIGVDNIRALTVKVTAKQVTVRAQNPKKPTKVQHWWFFKGKARGPRKVILLGGSLEASLWPLSSVDFTKVGSIVERAEQMWGKKVRKMEVRIPKFARWGNKLRWTVWFEGGSFTYATPDGATVNPPMKRRRRK
;
A
#
# COMPACT_ATOMS: atom_id res chain seq x y z
N MET A 1 -61.36 6.73 -14.13
CA MET A 1 -60.54 6.24 -13.00
C MET A 1 -59.08 6.40 -13.38
N ARG A 2 -58.30 7.21 -12.65
CA ARG A 2 -56.88 7.47 -12.93
C ARG A 2 -56.04 6.69 -11.91
N THR A 3 -55.26 5.74 -12.41
CA THR A 3 -54.34 4.90 -11.64
C THR A 3 -53.04 5.66 -11.41
N TYR A 4 -52.69 5.95 -10.16
CA TYR A 4 -51.37 6.48 -9.80
C TYR A 4 -50.44 5.31 -9.47
N VAL A 5 -49.44 5.07 -10.32
CA VAL A 5 -48.33 4.16 -10.02
C VAL A 5 -47.32 4.95 -9.21
N ILE A 6 -47.31 4.73 -7.90
CA ILE A 6 -46.29 5.28 -6.99
C ILE A 6 -45.03 4.43 -7.18
N ALA A 7 -44.10 4.93 -7.99
CA ALA A 7 -42.74 4.41 -8.08
C ALA A 7 -42.01 4.75 -6.77
N ALA A 8 -41.92 3.77 -5.87
CA ALA A 8 -41.04 3.83 -4.71
C ALA A 8 -39.58 3.76 -5.18
N LEU A 9 -39.01 4.92 -5.49
CA LEU A 9 -37.58 5.09 -5.70
C LEU A 9 -36.89 4.94 -4.33
N LEU A 10 -36.53 3.70 -3.98
CA LEU A 10 -35.68 3.40 -2.83
C LEU A 10 -34.32 4.08 -3.05
N LEU A 11 -34.16 5.28 -2.47
CA LEU A 11 -32.90 5.98 -2.41
C LEU A 11 -31.84 5.07 -1.79
N ALA A 12 -30.83 4.78 -2.60
CA ALA A 12 -29.59 4.17 -2.19
C ALA A 12 -28.89 5.04 -1.14
N ALA A 13 -29.10 4.73 0.14
CA ALA A 13 -28.18 5.13 1.20
C ALA A 13 -27.06 4.08 1.29
N SER A 14 -26.31 3.93 0.19
CA SER A 14 -25.00 3.29 0.26
C SER A 14 -24.12 4.22 1.10
N GLY A 15 -24.05 3.96 2.40
CA GLY A 15 -23.14 4.63 3.32
C GLY A 15 -21.72 4.46 2.79
N CYS A 16 -21.28 5.42 1.98
CA CYS A 16 -19.91 5.57 1.53
C CYS A 16 -19.10 5.93 2.77
N SER A 17 -18.79 4.93 3.57
CA SER A 17 -17.82 5.02 4.64
C SER A 17 -16.49 5.29 3.97
N LYS A 18 -16.19 6.58 3.72
CA LYS A 18 -14.91 7.04 3.16
C LYS A 18 -13.79 6.26 3.84
N SER A 19 -13.12 5.40 3.10
CA SER A 19 -12.03 4.62 3.65
C SER A 19 -10.96 5.61 4.13
N ASN A 20 -10.29 5.33 5.25
CA ASN A 20 -9.21 6.19 5.74
C ASN A 20 -7.94 6.13 4.85
N PHE A 21 -8.05 5.50 3.68
CA PHE A 21 -7.00 5.23 2.72
C PHE A 21 -7.36 5.90 1.38
N GLU A 22 -7.34 7.22 1.37
CA GLU A 22 -7.47 7.97 0.13
C GLU A 22 -6.18 7.77 -0.70
N GLY A 23 -6.32 7.19 -1.90
CA GLY A 23 -5.20 6.84 -2.77
C GLY A 23 -4.36 8.06 -3.15
N GLN A 24 -5.02 9.17 -3.48
CA GLN A 24 -4.36 10.44 -3.79
C GLN A 24 -3.57 10.99 -2.60
N VAL A 25 -4.19 11.02 -1.41
CA VAL A 25 -3.51 11.45 -0.18
C VAL A 25 -2.32 10.54 0.16
N THR A 26 -2.44 9.23 -0.06
CA THR A 26 -1.32 8.30 0.13
C THR A 26 -0.18 8.61 -0.83
N HIS A 27 -0.48 8.85 -2.11
CA HIS A 27 0.50 9.25 -3.10
C HIS A 27 1.21 10.54 -2.71
N GLU A 28 0.48 11.59 -2.34
CA GLU A 28 1.03 12.87 -1.90
C GLU A 28 1.95 12.73 -0.68
N ARG A 29 1.57 11.90 0.30
CA ARG A 29 2.41 11.61 1.49
C ARG A 29 3.70 10.89 1.12
N VAL A 30 3.65 9.94 0.18
CA VAL A 30 4.85 9.26 -0.34
C VAL A 30 5.74 10.24 -1.10
N GLN A 31 5.16 11.11 -1.93
CA GLN A 31 5.89 12.16 -2.65
C GLN A 31 6.56 13.15 -1.69
N ALA A 32 5.89 13.55 -0.61
CA ALA A 32 6.48 14.41 0.41
C ALA A 32 7.69 13.76 1.10
N ILE A 33 7.65 12.44 1.34
CA ILE A 33 8.82 11.69 1.82
C ILE A 33 9.92 11.66 0.75
N ALA A 34 9.57 11.42 -0.51
CA ALA A 34 10.54 11.37 -1.60
C ALA A 34 11.30 12.71 -1.76
N ARG A 35 10.57 13.82 -1.77
CA ARG A 35 11.14 15.18 -1.75
C ARG A 35 12.08 15.41 -0.55
N LYS A 36 11.74 14.87 0.62
CA LYS A 36 12.57 14.99 1.82
C LYS A 36 13.87 14.18 1.73
N ILE A 37 13.86 13.05 1.01
CA ILE A 37 15.07 12.25 0.74
C ILE A 37 15.97 13.00 -0.26
N GLY A 38 15.38 13.68 -1.24
CA GLY A 38 16.07 14.57 -2.15
C GLY A 38 16.83 13.85 -3.27
N VAL A 39 16.34 12.68 -3.70
CA VAL A 39 16.88 11.95 -4.86
C VAL A 39 15.74 11.40 -5.70
N ASP A 40 15.95 11.32 -7.02
CA ASP A 40 14.90 10.88 -7.95
C ASP A 40 14.67 9.37 -7.91
N ASN A 41 15.74 8.60 -7.72
CA ASN A 41 15.72 7.14 -7.76
C ASN A 41 15.79 6.52 -6.36
N ILE A 42 14.72 6.68 -5.58
CA ILE A 42 14.62 6.09 -4.25
C ILE A 42 14.41 4.59 -4.37
N ARG A 43 15.38 3.80 -3.89
CA ARG A 43 15.23 2.35 -3.73
C ARG A 43 14.58 2.05 -2.37
N ALA A 44 13.30 1.70 -2.39
CA ALA A 44 12.54 1.34 -1.22
C ALA A 44 12.72 -0.15 -0.88
N LEU A 45 12.76 -0.46 0.41
CA LEU A 45 12.63 -1.81 0.95
C LEU A 45 11.16 -2.11 1.28
N THR A 46 10.48 -1.15 1.89
CA THR A 46 9.09 -1.34 2.36
C THR A 46 8.38 0.00 2.45
N VAL A 47 7.10 0.03 2.09
CA VAL A 47 6.21 1.16 2.37
C VAL A 47 5.05 0.66 3.21
N LYS A 48 4.80 1.30 4.35
CA LYS A 48 3.64 1.00 5.20
C LYS A 48 2.75 2.20 5.26
N VAL A 49 1.46 1.96 5.14
CA VAL A 49 0.43 2.99 5.16
C VAL A 49 -0.57 2.62 6.24
N THR A 50 -0.87 3.58 7.10
CA THR A 50 -2.00 3.52 8.02
C THR A 50 -2.84 4.78 7.83
N ALA A 51 -4.02 4.82 8.45
CA ALA A 51 -4.87 6.01 8.44
C ALA A 51 -4.12 7.32 8.80
N LYS A 52 -3.19 7.23 9.76
CA LYS A 52 -2.52 8.41 10.35
C LYS A 52 -1.12 8.66 9.81
N GLN A 53 -0.44 7.66 9.24
CA GLN A 53 0.96 7.79 8.87
C GLN A 53 1.32 6.97 7.63
N VAL A 54 2.29 7.47 6.88
CA VAL A 54 3.01 6.71 5.84
C VAL A 54 4.44 6.56 6.30
N THR A 55 4.99 5.35 6.24
CA THR A 55 6.39 5.08 6.56
C THR A 55 7.07 4.43 5.37
N VAL A 56 8.24 4.94 5.00
CA VAL A 56 9.09 4.39 3.94
C VAL A 56 10.40 3.95 4.57
N ARG A 57 10.75 2.69 4.36
CA ARG A 57 12.11 2.18 4.58
C ARG A 57 12.77 2.12 3.23
N ALA A 58 13.86 2.86 3.04
CA ALA A 58 14.56 2.95 1.76
C ALA A 58 16.08 3.00 1.98
N GLN A 59 16.80 2.73 0.90
CA GLN A 59 18.25 2.83 0.86
C GLN A 59 18.69 4.27 1.14
N ASN A 60 19.74 4.44 1.95
CA ASN A 60 20.34 5.75 2.16
C ASN A 60 21.16 6.12 0.90
N PRO A 61 20.83 7.22 0.20
CA PRO A 61 21.55 7.61 -1.01
C PRO A 61 23.04 7.92 -0.75
N LYS A 62 23.40 8.36 0.46
CA LYS A 62 24.79 8.63 0.86
C LYS A 62 25.53 7.39 1.34
N LYS A 63 24.81 6.32 1.71
CA LYS A 63 25.37 5.06 2.24
C LYS A 63 24.55 3.88 1.70
N PRO A 64 24.79 3.43 0.44
CA PRO A 64 23.95 2.45 -0.24
C PRO A 64 23.81 1.10 0.48
N THR A 65 24.76 0.74 1.34
CA THR A 65 24.71 -0.48 2.15
C THR A 65 23.74 -0.39 3.34
N LYS A 66 23.13 0.77 3.59
CA LYS A 66 22.28 1.02 4.76
C LYS A 66 20.86 1.40 4.36
N VAL A 67 19.89 0.94 5.14
CA VAL A 67 18.50 1.36 5.06
C VAL A 67 18.19 2.36 6.17
N GLN A 68 17.42 3.36 5.81
CA GLN A 68 16.89 4.36 6.73
C GLN A 68 15.36 4.34 6.70
N HIS A 69 14.78 4.89 7.76
CA HIS A 69 13.35 5.00 7.94
C HIS A 69 12.96 6.47 7.91
N TRP A 70 12.00 6.78 7.04
CA TRP A 70 11.33 8.07 6.91
C TRP A 70 9.84 7.88 7.10
N TRP A 71 9.16 8.91 7.57
CA TRP A 71 7.73 8.84 7.80
C TRP A 71 7.06 10.20 7.61
N PHE A 72 5.81 10.16 7.17
CA PHE A 72 4.92 11.31 7.08
C PHE A 72 3.87 11.18 8.18
N PHE A 73 3.79 12.17 9.07
CA PHE A 73 2.85 12.21 10.17
C PHE A 73 2.50 13.65 10.52
N LYS A 74 1.21 13.93 10.80
CA LYS A 74 0.69 15.28 11.11
C LYS A 74 1.15 16.34 10.09
N GLY A 75 0.98 16.06 8.80
CA GLY A 75 1.27 17.00 7.71
C GLY A 75 2.76 17.22 7.39
N LYS A 76 3.68 16.48 8.02
CA LYS A 76 5.13 16.69 7.83
C LYS A 76 5.88 15.39 7.60
N ALA A 77 6.80 15.40 6.63
CA ALA A 77 7.79 14.35 6.43
C ALA A 77 8.95 14.47 7.45
N ARG A 78 9.35 13.36 8.06
CA ARG A 78 10.36 13.25 9.13
C ARG A 78 11.33 12.09 8.85
N GLY A 79 12.48 12.13 9.51
CA GLY A 79 13.60 11.19 9.33
C GLY A 79 14.89 11.89 8.87
N PRO A 80 15.98 11.14 8.59
CA PRO A 80 16.06 9.68 8.64
C PRO A 80 16.31 9.13 10.05
N ARG A 81 15.74 7.96 10.37
CA ARG A 81 16.17 7.12 11.49
C ARG A 81 16.89 5.88 10.96
N LYS A 82 18.02 5.49 11.58
CA LYS A 82 18.75 4.26 11.21
C LYS A 82 17.86 3.03 11.41
N VAL A 83 17.92 2.10 10.47
CA VAL A 83 17.28 0.78 10.56
C VAL A 83 18.36 -0.27 10.60
N ILE A 84 18.26 -1.18 11.57
CA ILE A 84 19.08 -2.39 11.61
C ILE A 84 18.33 -3.46 10.83
N LEU A 85 18.96 -3.99 9.80
CA LEU A 85 18.44 -5.13 9.05
C LEU A 85 19.08 -6.39 9.60
N LEU A 86 18.27 -7.41 9.90
CA LEU A 86 18.73 -8.71 10.34
C LEU A 86 18.78 -9.64 9.12
N GLY A 87 19.96 -9.79 8.54
CA GLY A 87 20.25 -10.76 7.48
C GLY A 87 19.61 -10.51 6.11
N GLY A 88 20.16 -11.18 5.09
CA GLY A 88 19.64 -11.19 3.71
C GLY A 88 20.35 -10.22 2.75
N SER A 89 20.21 -10.48 1.45
CA SER A 89 20.68 -9.57 0.40
C SER A 89 19.74 -8.38 0.28
N LEU A 90 20.23 -7.20 0.68
CA LEU A 90 19.52 -5.93 0.59
C LEU A 90 19.16 -5.60 -0.87
N GLU A 91 20.13 -5.75 -1.78
CA GLU A 91 19.98 -5.52 -3.22
C GLU A 91 18.75 -6.22 -3.80
N ALA A 92 18.57 -7.51 -3.49
CA ALA A 92 17.46 -8.32 -4.00
C ALA A 92 16.09 -7.95 -3.42
N SER A 93 16.04 -7.16 -2.35
CA SER A 93 14.81 -6.73 -1.68
C SER A 93 14.44 -5.27 -1.95
N LEU A 94 15.35 -4.51 -2.56
CA LEU A 94 15.16 -3.11 -2.89
C LEU A 94 14.48 -2.95 -4.24
N TRP A 95 13.52 -2.03 -4.32
CA TRP A 95 12.76 -1.74 -5.53
C TRP A 95 12.61 -0.22 -5.75
N PRO A 96 12.54 0.26 -7.00
CA PRO A 96 12.33 1.68 -7.27
C PRO A 96 10.97 2.13 -6.73
N LEU A 97 10.93 3.15 -5.87
CA LEU A 97 9.67 3.64 -5.29
C LEU A 97 8.66 4.08 -6.37
N SER A 98 9.16 4.60 -7.49
CA SER A 98 8.39 4.99 -8.67
C SER A 98 7.73 3.83 -9.41
N SER A 99 8.15 2.58 -9.16
CA SER A 99 7.58 1.39 -9.81
C SER A 99 6.19 1.01 -9.27
N VAL A 100 5.75 1.64 -8.18
CA VAL A 100 4.43 1.43 -7.57
C VAL A 100 3.57 2.69 -7.75
N ASP A 101 2.41 2.51 -8.37
CA ASP A 101 1.41 3.56 -8.47
C ASP A 101 0.54 3.62 -7.20
N PHE A 102 0.94 4.50 -6.28
CA PHE A 102 0.21 4.69 -5.02
C PHE A 102 -1.17 5.34 -5.16
N THR A 103 -1.52 5.90 -6.32
CA THR A 103 -2.86 6.47 -6.55
C THR A 103 -3.94 5.38 -6.51
N LYS A 104 -3.57 4.15 -6.91
CA LYS A 104 -4.44 2.97 -6.90
C LYS A 104 -4.70 2.41 -5.51
N VAL A 105 -4.00 2.86 -4.46
CA VAL A 105 -4.15 2.32 -3.10
C VAL A 105 -5.60 2.36 -2.61
N GLY A 106 -6.34 3.43 -2.93
CA GLY A 106 -7.74 3.57 -2.51
C GLY A 106 -8.63 2.45 -3.05
N SER A 107 -8.56 2.18 -4.36
CA SER A 107 -9.36 1.12 -4.99
C SER A 107 -8.95 -0.28 -4.54
N ILE A 108 -7.67 -0.46 -4.20
CA ILE A 108 -7.16 -1.73 -3.63
C ILE A 108 -7.75 -1.97 -2.25
N VAL A 109 -7.78 -0.94 -1.41
CA VAL A 109 -8.36 -1.01 -0.06
C VAL A 109 -9.86 -1.27 -0.14
N GLU A 110 -10.57 -0.54 -0.99
CA GLU A 110 -12.01 -0.72 -1.19
C GLU A 110 -12.34 -2.16 -1.59
N ARG A 111 -11.61 -2.71 -2.57
CA ARG A 111 -11.78 -4.11 -3.00
C ARG A 111 -11.47 -5.11 -1.89
N ALA A 112 -10.49 -4.81 -1.03
CA ALA A 112 -10.17 -5.64 0.14
C ALA A 112 -11.28 -5.62 1.19
N GLU A 113 -11.84 -4.45 1.47
CA GLU A 113 -12.95 -4.29 2.41
C GLU A 113 -14.21 -5.00 1.92
N GLN A 114 -14.54 -4.90 0.62
CA GLN A 114 -15.65 -5.60 0.00
C GLN A 114 -15.51 -7.13 0.12
N MET A 115 -14.31 -7.69 -0.15
CA MET A 115 -14.12 -9.14 -0.14
C MET A 115 -14.03 -9.76 1.25
N TRP A 116 -13.52 -9.02 2.24
CA TRP A 116 -13.35 -9.56 3.60
C TRP A 116 -14.46 -9.14 4.56
N GLY A 117 -15.34 -8.22 4.15
CA GLY A 117 -16.42 -7.70 4.98
C GLY A 117 -15.92 -6.94 6.22
N LYS A 118 -14.68 -6.42 6.20
CA LYS A 118 -14.03 -5.76 7.33
C LYS A 118 -13.21 -4.57 6.87
N LYS A 119 -13.24 -3.49 7.66
CA LYS A 119 -12.41 -2.30 7.41
C LYS A 119 -10.93 -2.62 7.53
N VAL A 120 -10.16 -2.17 6.56
CA VAL A 120 -8.70 -2.24 6.60
C VAL A 120 -8.19 -1.19 7.58
N ARG A 121 -7.25 -1.56 8.45
CA ARG A 121 -6.62 -0.63 9.42
C ARG A 121 -5.16 -0.32 9.09
N LYS A 122 -4.50 -1.25 8.40
CA LYS A 122 -3.07 -1.20 8.11
C LYS A 122 -2.80 -1.88 6.78
N MET A 123 -1.95 -1.24 6.00
CA MET A 123 -1.50 -1.72 4.71
C MET A 123 0.03 -1.70 4.67
N GLU A 124 0.63 -2.74 4.12
CA GLU A 124 2.07 -2.82 3.91
C GLU A 124 2.37 -3.29 2.50
N VAL A 125 3.00 -2.42 1.71
CA VAL A 125 3.45 -2.71 0.35
C VAL A 125 4.85 -3.30 0.42
N ARG A 126 4.97 -4.52 -0.11
CA ARG A 126 6.23 -5.25 -0.24
C ARG A 126 6.36 -5.79 -1.65
N ILE A 127 7.60 -5.81 -2.14
CA ILE A 127 7.94 -6.49 -3.39
C ILE A 127 8.70 -7.75 -3.01
N PRO A 128 8.13 -8.95 -3.20
CA PRO A 128 8.84 -10.18 -2.87
C PRO A 128 10.10 -10.33 -3.71
N LYS A 129 11.09 -11.08 -3.19
CA LYS A 129 12.40 -11.31 -3.83
C LYS A 129 12.31 -11.85 -5.27
N PHE A 130 11.22 -12.54 -5.61
CA PHE A 130 10.93 -13.10 -6.94
C PHE A 130 9.73 -12.41 -7.61
N ALA A 131 9.58 -11.11 -7.38
CA ALA A 131 8.48 -10.31 -7.91
C ALA A 131 8.47 -10.16 -9.42
N ARG A 132 9.56 -10.48 -10.12
CA ARG A 132 9.61 -10.37 -11.59
C ARG A 132 9.11 -11.67 -12.20
N TRP A 133 7.97 -11.60 -12.89
CA TRP A 133 7.53 -12.62 -13.83
C TRP A 133 7.60 -12.02 -15.24
N GLY A 134 8.63 -12.38 -16.00
CA GLY A 134 9.03 -11.63 -17.20
C GLY A 134 9.40 -10.19 -16.85
N ASN A 135 8.92 -9.23 -17.65
CA ASN A 135 9.16 -7.79 -17.45
C ASN A 135 8.18 -7.13 -16.44
N LYS A 136 7.31 -7.91 -15.79
CA LYS A 136 6.25 -7.38 -14.92
C LYS A 136 6.67 -7.45 -13.46
N LEU A 137 6.61 -6.29 -12.79
CA LEU A 137 6.86 -6.17 -11.36
C LEU A 137 5.59 -6.56 -10.58
N ARG A 138 5.70 -7.61 -9.77
CA ARG A 138 4.66 -8.01 -8.82
C ARG A 138 4.90 -7.37 -7.47
N TRP A 139 3.90 -6.67 -6.95
CA TRP A 139 3.94 -6.12 -5.61
C TRP A 139 2.75 -6.62 -4.82
N THR A 140 3.00 -6.93 -3.56
CA THR A 140 1.99 -7.49 -2.67
C THR A 140 1.62 -6.45 -1.63
N VAL A 141 0.33 -6.18 -1.55
CA VAL A 141 -0.29 -5.38 -0.53
C VAL A 141 -0.75 -6.31 0.58
N TRP A 142 -0.10 -6.21 1.73
CA TRP A 142 -0.41 -6.99 2.91
C TRP A 142 -1.35 -6.20 3.82
N PHE A 143 -2.37 -6.90 4.30
CA PHE A 143 -3.38 -6.37 5.21
C PHE A 143 -3.45 -7.23 6.47
N GLU A 144 -4.10 -6.71 7.51
CA GLU A 144 -4.42 -7.47 8.71
C GLU A 144 -5.51 -8.52 8.42
N GLY A 145 -5.12 -9.65 7.83
CA GLY A 145 -6.03 -10.74 7.48
C GLY A 145 -5.70 -11.44 6.17
N GLY A 146 -5.01 -10.79 5.24
CA GLY A 146 -4.70 -11.39 3.93
C GLY A 146 -3.79 -10.51 3.09
N SER A 147 -3.67 -10.82 1.79
CA SER A 147 -2.83 -10.05 0.89
C SER A 147 -3.35 -10.04 -0.54
N PHE A 148 -3.05 -8.98 -1.28
CA PHE A 148 -3.32 -8.89 -2.70
C PHE A 148 -2.02 -8.75 -3.45
N THR A 149 -1.83 -9.52 -4.52
CA THR A 149 -0.64 -9.38 -5.36
C THR A 149 -1.05 -8.77 -6.70
N TYR A 150 -0.49 -7.61 -7.00
CA TYR A 150 -0.68 -6.90 -8.25
C TYR A 150 0.52 -7.18 -9.14
N ALA A 151 0.30 -7.57 -10.39
CA ALA A 151 1.30 -7.40 -11.43
C ALA A 151 1.11 -5.99 -12.02
N THR A 152 2.13 -5.45 -12.66
CA THR A 152 1.99 -4.23 -13.47
C THR A 152 2.23 -4.64 -14.92
N PRO A 153 1.37 -4.29 -15.90
CA PRO A 153 0.11 -3.54 -15.80
C PRO A 153 -1.13 -4.40 -15.54
N ASP A 154 -0.99 -5.74 -15.53
CA ASP A 154 -2.13 -6.66 -15.43
C ASP A 154 -2.75 -6.61 -14.02
N GLY A 155 -4.08 -6.54 -13.94
CA GLY A 155 -4.82 -6.28 -12.71
C GLY A 155 -4.55 -7.20 -11.51
N ALA A 156 -5.25 -6.92 -10.41
CA ALA A 156 -5.06 -7.60 -9.13
C ALA A 156 -5.28 -9.11 -9.22
N THR A 157 -4.32 -9.91 -8.74
CA THR A 157 -4.59 -11.29 -8.31
C THR A 157 -4.79 -11.33 -6.81
N VAL A 158 -5.96 -11.79 -6.38
CA VAL A 158 -6.32 -11.89 -4.96
C VAL A 158 -5.70 -13.16 -4.38
N ASN A 159 -4.95 -13.04 -3.30
CA ASN A 159 -4.56 -14.21 -2.50
C ASN A 159 -5.50 -14.30 -1.31
N PRO A 160 -6.21 -15.42 -1.10
CA PRO A 160 -7.11 -15.56 0.02
C PRO A 160 -6.36 -15.39 1.36
N PRO A 161 -7.07 -14.99 2.43
CA PRO A 161 -6.53 -14.96 3.78
C PRO A 161 -5.74 -16.25 4.05
N MET A 162 -4.46 -16.14 4.39
CA MET A 162 -3.74 -17.30 4.91
C MET A 162 -4.48 -17.74 6.16
N LYS A 163 -5.19 -18.88 6.09
CA LYS A 163 -5.74 -19.52 7.30
C LYS A 163 -4.55 -19.69 8.23
N ARG A 164 -4.52 -18.95 9.34
CA ARG A 164 -3.53 -19.19 10.40
C ARG A 164 -3.66 -20.66 10.75
N ARG A 165 -2.70 -21.49 10.32
CA ARG A 165 -2.53 -22.84 10.86
C ARG A 165 -2.36 -22.59 12.35
N ARG A 166 -3.39 -22.91 13.15
CA ARG A 166 -3.23 -23.02 14.58
C ARG A 166 -2.12 -24.05 14.75
N ARG A 167 -0.95 -23.60 15.20
CA ARG A 167 0.03 -24.52 15.78
C ARG A 167 -0.69 -25.12 16.98
N LYS A 168 -1.10 -26.39 16.85
CA LYS A 168 -1.44 -27.21 18.00
C LYS A 168 -0.13 -27.50 18.74
#